data_AF-A0A533XIM3-F1
#
_entry.id   AF-A0A533XIM3-F1
#
_cell.length_a   1.000
_cell.length_b   1.000
_cell.length_c   1.000
_cell.angle_alpha   90.00
_cell.angle_beta   90.00
_cell.angle_gamma   90.00
#
_symmetry.space_group_name_H-M   'P 1'
#
loop_
_entity.id
_entity.type
_entity.pdbx_description
1 polymer ?
#
loop_
_entity_poly.entity_id
_entity_poly.type
_entity_poly.pdbx_seq_one_letter_code
_entity_poly.pdbx_strand_id
1 'polypeptide(L)' 'MSGTTAVAIPEDTFDALTSKRVYKPAFSLDHAVDIMRKHRGTHFDPALLDVFFDSMDDVMMIRSQYTDSFS' A
#
# COMPACT_ATOMS: atom_id res chain seq x y z
N MET A 1 25.15 -10.50 -15.38
CA MET A 1 23.95 -11.26 -14.96
C MET A 1 23.02 -10.27 -14.30
N SER A 2 22.00 -9.81 -15.02
CA SER A 2 21.00 -8.85 -14.51
C SER A 2 20.09 -9.63 -13.57
N GLY A 3 20.36 -9.57 -12.27
CA GLY A 3 19.47 -10.11 -11.26
C GLY A 3 18.21 -9.25 -11.25
N THR A 4 17.08 -9.83 -11.62
CA THR A 4 15.76 -9.23 -11.42
C THR A 4 15.58 -9.00 -9.92
N THR A 5 15.91 -7.81 -9.42
CA THR A 5 15.45 -7.36 -8.11
C THR A 5 13.93 -7.44 -8.18
N ALA A 6 13.31 -8.32 -7.39
CA ALA A 6 11.87 -8.39 -7.29
C ALA A 6 11.38 -7.08 -6.69
N VAL A 7 10.96 -6.15 -7.55
CA VAL A 7 10.31 -4.91 -7.13
C VAL A 7 8.88 -5.29 -6.77
N ALA A 8 8.53 -5.14 -5.50
CA ALA A 8 7.16 -5.35 -5.06
C ALA A 8 6.26 -4.25 -5.64
N ILE A 9 5.06 -4.62 -6.08
CA ILE A 9 4.08 -3.64 -6.55
C ILE A 9 3.51 -2.94 -5.30
N PRO A 10 3.54 -1.58 -5.23
CA PRO A 10 3.07 -0.84 -4.06
C PRO A 10 1.61 -1.15 -3.68
N GLU A 11 0.74 -1.33 -4.67
CA GLU A 11 -0.69 -1.60 -4.47
C GLU A 11 -0.95 -2.96 -3.81
N ASP A 12 -0.35 -4.04 -4.31
CA ASP A 12 -0.45 -5.38 -3.69
C ASP A 12 0.03 -5.38 -2.22
N THR A 13 1.11 -4.65 -1.93
CA THR A 13 1.63 -4.57 -0.56
C THR A 13 0.70 -3.75 0.32
N PHE A 14 0.18 -2.65 -0.21
CA PHE A 14 -0.76 -1.78 0.49
C PHE A 14 -2.06 -2.51 0.82
N ASP A 15 -2.64 -3.24 -0.14
CA ASP A 15 -3.83 -4.06 0.11
C ASP A 15 -3.52 -5.16 1.14
N ALA A 16 -2.39 -5.87 1.01
CA ALA A 16 -2.00 -6.90 1.98
C ALA A 16 -1.80 -6.35 3.40
N LEU A 17 -1.32 -5.11 3.56
CA LEU A 17 -1.11 -4.45 4.85
C LEU A 17 -2.41 -3.89 5.45
N THR A 18 -3.33 -3.41 4.60
CA THR A 18 -4.56 -2.72 5.03
C THR A 18 -5.82 -3.58 4.99
N SER A 19 -5.75 -4.78 4.43
CA SER A 19 -6.83 -5.77 4.45
C SER A 19 -6.90 -6.51 5.78
N LYS A 20 -8.09 -6.58 6.39
CA LYS A 20 -8.36 -7.40 7.59
C LYS A 20 -8.25 -8.87 7.23
N ARG A 21 -7.17 -9.53 7.62
CA ARG A 21 -7.12 -10.99 7.70
C ARG A 21 -7.77 -11.44 9.01
N VAL A 22 -8.54 -12.52 8.97
CA VAL A 22 -9.37 -13.06 10.08
C VAL A 22 -8.65 -13.17 11.44
N TYR A 23 -7.31 -13.19 11.46
CA TYR A 23 -6.49 -13.38 12.66
C TYR A 23 -5.48 -12.26 12.97
N LYS A 24 -5.48 -11.13 12.24
CA LYS A 24 -4.68 -9.95 12.58
C LYS A 24 -5.45 -8.66 12.28
N PRO A 25 -5.54 -7.71 13.23
CA PRO A 25 -6.09 -6.40 12.92
C PRO A 25 -5.29 -5.79 11.76
N ALA A 26 -6.00 -5.22 10.78
CA ALA A 26 -5.38 -4.48 9.69
C ALA A 26 -4.47 -3.39 10.28
N PHE A 27 -3.31 -3.18 9.68
CA PHE A 27 -2.49 -2.03 10.07
C PHE A 27 -3.28 -0.74 9.78
N SER A 28 -3.10 0.27 10.62
CA SER A 28 -3.59 1.61 10.29
C SER A 28 -2.93 2.08 9.00
N LEU A 29 -3.64 2.92 8.26
CA LEU A 29 -3.15 3.49 7.00
C LEU A 29 -1.75 4.11 7.19
N ASP A 30 -1.59 4.93 8.22
CA ASP A 30 -0.33 5.60 8.55
C ASP A 30 0.81 4.61 8.77
N HIS A 31 0.53 3.47 9.42
CA HIS A 31 1.55 2.46 9.68
C HIS A 31 1.93 1.72 8.39
N ALA A 32 0.97 1.41 7.52
CA ALA A 32 1.26 0.83 6.21
C ALA A 32 2.12 1.78 5.36
N VAL A 33 1.77 3.07 5.32
CA VAL A 33 2.52 4.11 4.61
C VAL A 33 3.93 4.26 5.17
N ASP A 34 4.10 4.25 6.49
CA ASP A 34 5.41 4.36 7.13
C ASP A 34 6.33 3.15 6.80
N ILE A 35 5.77 1.93 6.79
CA ILE A 35 6.49 0.73 6.35
C ILE A 35 6.94 0.88 4.88
N MET A 36 6.03 1.28 3.99
CA MET A 36 6.33 1.44 2.57
C MET A 36 7.41 2.50 2.34
N ARG A 37 7.34 3.65 3.05
CA ARG A 37 8.38 4.70 3.01
C ARG A 37 9.74 4.20 3.48
N LYS A 38 9.80 3.43 4.57
CA LYS A 38 11.05 2.84 5.08
C LYS A 38 11.73 1.90 4.08
N HIS A 39 10.97 1.30 3.17
CA HIS A 39 11.46 0.39 2.14
C HIS A 39 11.59 1.04 0.75
N ARG A 40 11.40 2.36 0.64
CA ARG A 40 11.61 3.12 -0.60
C ARG A 40 13.07 3.02 -1.06
N GLY A 41 13.29 2.72 -2.34
CA GLY A 41 14.63 2.60 -2.93
C GLY A 41 15.37 1.31 -2.60
N THR A 42 14.76 0.39 -1.83
CA THR A 42 15.30 -0.94 -1.56
C THR A 42 14.37 -2.04 -2.05
N HIS A 43 13.12 -2.03 -1.58
CA HIS A 43 12.09 -3.01 -1.98
C HIS A 43 11.12 -2.44 -3.02
N PHE A 44 10.95 -1.12 -3.01
CA PHE A 44 10.12 -0.37 -3.95
C PHE A 44 10.97 0.52 -4.82
N ASP A 45 10.62 0.60 -6.11
CA ASP A 45 11.13 1.65 -6.98
C ASP A 45 10.65 3.01 -6.43
N PRO A 46 11.56 3.95 -6.15
CA PRO A 46 11.22 5.30 -5.69
C PRO A 46 10.15 5.99 -6.55
N ALA A 47 10.26 5.90 -7.88
CA ALA A 47 9.35 6.58 -8.78
C ALA A 47 7.96 5.95 -8.76
N LEU A 48 7.87 4.63 -8.69
CA LEU A 48 6.57 3.93 -8.60
C LEU A 48 5.91 4.18 -7.24
N LEU A 49 6.68 4.21 -6.16
CA LEU A 49 6.16 4.45 -4.83
C LEU A 49 5.67 5.90 -4.66
N ASP A 50 6.38 6.86 -5.24
CA ASP A 50 5.98 8.28 -5.21
C ASP A 50 4.67 8.48 -6.00
N VAL A 51 4.55 7.92 -7.20
CA VAL A 51 3.31 7.97 -8.00
C VAL A 51 2.13 7.32 -7.26
N PHE A 52 2.39 6.22 -6.55
CA PHE A 52 1.37 5.58 -5.71
C PHE A 52 0.91 6.50 -4.58
N PHE A 53 1.83 7.18 -3.89
CA PHE A 53 1.48 8.12 -2.83
C PHE A 53 0.73 9.36 -3.36
N ASP A 54 1.10 9.87 -4.52
CA ASP A 54 0.38 10.99 -5.17
C ASP A 54 -1.06 10.61 -5.54
N SER A 55 -1.31 9.33 -5.84
CA SER A 55 -2.64 8.81 -6.16
C SER A 55 -3.40 8.29 -4.93
N MET A 56 -2.79 8.33 -3.74
CA MET A 56 -3.34 7.67 -2.55
C MET A 56 -4.61 8.36 -2.04
N ASP A 57 -4.73 9.68 -2.21
CA ASP A 57 -5.92 10.44 -1.83
C ASP A 57 -7.15 9.99 -2.65
N ASP A 58 -6.98 9.75 -3.95
CA ASP A 58 -8.04 9.21 -4.82
C ASP A 58 -8.43 7.79 -4.40
N VAL A 59 -7.44 6.95 -4.06
CA VAL A 59 -7.67 5.59 -3.55
C VAL A 59 -8.45 5.63 -2.22
N MET A 60 -8.12 6.55 -1.32
CA MET A 60 -8.86 6.73 -0.06
C MET A 60 -10.28 7.22 -0.30
N MET A 61 -10.46 8.16 -1.23
CA MET A 61 -11.77 8.67 -1.61
C MET A 61 -12.66 7.53 -2.15
N ILE A 62 -12.15 6.72 -3.07
CA ILE A 62 -12.86 5.53 -3.58
C ILE A 62 -13.16 4.55 -2.44
N ARG A 63 -12.17 4.21 -1.61
CA ARG A 63 -12.35 3.28 -0.48
C ARG A 63 -13.42 3.77 0.51
N SER A 64 -13.50 5.07 0.77
CA SER A 64 -14.55 5.65 1.63
C SER A 64 -15.95 5.48 1.04
N GLN A 65 -16.09 5.62 -0.29
CA GLN A 65 -17.37 5.44 -0.99
C GLN A 65 -17.87 3.99 -1.00
N TYR A 66 -16.97 3.00 -0.91
CA TYR A 66 -17.32 1.57 -0.90
C TYR A 66 -17.28 0.92 0.49
N THR A 67 -16.78 1.61 1.53
CA THR A 67 -16.78 1.08 2.92
C THR A 67 -18.14 1.30 3.63
N ASP A 68 -19.04 2.10 3.04
CA ASP A 68 -20.34 2.43 3.61
C ASP A 68 -21.48 1.63 2.95
N SER A 69 -21.64 0.35 3.30
CA SER A 69 -22.85 -0.46 3.05
C SER A 69 -22.84 -1.79 3.83
N PHE A 70 -22.74 -1.71 5.15
CA PHE A 70 -23.29 -2.73 6.06
C PHE A 70 -23.73 -2.03 7.36
N SER A 71 -24.75 -1.17 7.24
CA SER A 71 -25.66 -0.87 8.35
C SER A 71 -26.92 -1.72 8.20
#